data_AF-A0A0C9Y9K6-F1
#
_entry.id   AF-A0A0C9Y9K6-F1
#
_cell.length_a   1.000
_cell.length_b   1.000
_cell.length_c   1.000
_cell.angle_alpha   90.00
_cell.angle_beta   90.00
_cell.angle_gamma   90.00
#
_symmetry.space_group_name_H-M   'P 1'
#
loop_
_entity.id
_entity.type
_entity.pdbx_description
1 polymer ?
#
loop_
_entity_poly.entity_id
_entity_poly.type
_entity_poly.pdbx_seq_one_letter_code
_entity_poly.pdbx_strand_id
1 'polypeptide(L)'
;MTITPGLYRITTRLRPDTPIGVDPLILSAIKPVVVAIPRFSPEGTTWRVLEEDGQLYLLLVHTANTRSEENKVYAYYSEPGERWKIDDSPGPGEYSTVSRDNMFWYLPRAADLTQVELMTMCFNHEEGYDFNFERLVE
;
A
#
# COMPACT_ATOMS: atom_id res chain seq x y z
N MET A 1 -15.95 5.12 7.72
CA MET A 1 -14.97 5.98 8.42
C MET A 1 -13.81 6.22 7.47
N THR A 2 -12.99 7.21 7.77
CA THR A 2 -11.82 7.60 6.98
C THR A 2 -10.56 7.30 7.80
N ILE A 3 -9.52 6.76 7.16
CA ILE A 3 -8.24 6.51 7.83
C ILE A 3 -7.63 7.83 8.34
N THR A 4 -7.05 7.82 9.54
CA THR A 4 -6.39 9.00 10.08
C THR A 4 -5.02 9.20 9.43
N PRO A 5 -4.60 10.42 9.07
CA PRO A 5 -3.22 10.67 8.63
C PRO A 5 -2.19 10.29 9.69
N GLY A 6 -1.06 9.73 9.28
CA GLY A 6 -0.05 9.28 10.24
C GLY A 6 0.98 8.29 9.69
N LEU A 7 1.69 7.63 10.61
CA LEU A 7 2.65 6.57 10.30
C LEU A 7 2.00 5.21 10.52
N TYR A 8 2.18 4.33 9.55
CA TYR A 8 1.53 3.03 9.48
C TYR A 8 2.51 1.93 9.10
N ARG A 9 2.23 0.73 9.60
CA ARG A 9 2.68 -0.53 9.02
C ARG A 9 1.52 -1.11 8.24
N ILE A 10 1.78 -1.45 6.98
CA ILE A 10 0.77 -2.07 6.12
C ILE A 10 1.09 -3.55 5.98
N THR A 11 0.12 -4.42 6.25
CA THR A 11 0.19 -5.87 5.99
C THR A 11 -1.04 -6.30 5.18
N THR A 12 -1.17 -7.58 4.86
CA THR A 12 -2.39 -8.13 4.24
C THR A 12 -2.97 -9.25 5.07
N ARG A 13 -4.24 -9.59 4.86
CA ARG A 13 -4.86 -10.75 5.49
C ARG A 13 -4.19 -12.07 5.08
N LEU A 14 -3.75 -12.15 3.81
CA LEU A 14 -2.98 -13.28 3.29
C LEU A 14 -1.64 -13.47 4.03
N ARG A 15 -1.09 -12.38 4.61
CA ARG A 15 0.20 -12.41 5.31
C ARG A 15 0.28 -11.34 6.41
N PRO A 16 -0.36 -11.56 7.57
CA PRO A 16 -0.53 -10.54 8.59
C PRO A 16 0.75 -10.22 9.37
N ASP A 17 1.77 -11.08 9.28
CA ASP A 17 3.06 -10.93 9.98
C ASP A 17 4.13 -10.19 9.16
N THR A 18 3.89 -10.02 7.86
CA THR A 18 4.89 -9.53 6.91
C THR A 18 4.42 -8.23 6.27
N PRO A 19 5.21 -7.14 6.38
CA PRO A 19 4.79 -5.85 5.87
C PRO A 19 4.87 -5.77 4.35
N ILE A 20 4.08 -4.86 3.81
CA ILE A 20 4.19 -4.36 2.44
C ILE A 20 5.14 -3.18 2.44
N GLY A 21 5.98 -3.05 1.42
CA GLY A 21 6.96 -1.98 1.36
C GLY A 21 7.82 -2.03 0.11
N VAL A 22 9.01 -1.44 0.19
CA VAL A 22 9.99 -1.38 -0.89
C VAL A 22 11.36 -1.84 -0.37
N ASP A 23 12.16 -2.46 -1.24
CA ASP A 23 13.55 -2.78 -0.89
C ASP A 23 14.38 -1.48 -0.88
N PRO A 24 14.85 -1.01 0.29
CA PRO A 24 15.62 0.23 0.36
C PRO A 24 16.97 0.12 -0.38
N LEU A 25 17.49 -1.10 -0.55
CA LEU A 25 18.80 -1.36 -1.16
C LEU A 25 18.80 -1.30 -2.69
N ILE A 26 17.63 -1.35 -3.32
CA ILE A 26 17.51 -1.12 -4.77
C ILE A 26 17.86 0.35 -5.06
N LEU A 27 18.86 0.61 -5.91
CA LEU A 27 19.31 1.97 -6.26
C LEU A 27 18.49 2.65 -7.37
N SER A 28 17.30 2.12 -7.67
CA SER A 28 16.38 2.68 -8.66
C SER A 28 15.54 3.82 -8.06
N ALA A 29 15.28 4.85 -8.85
CA ALA A 29 14.32 5.92 -8.53
C ALA A 29 12.85 5.47 -8.60
N ILE A 30 12.61 4.27 -9.15
CA ILE A 30 11.30 3.62 -9.22
C ILE A 30 11.43 2.24 -8.60
N LYS A 31 10.65 1.96 -7.55
CA LYS A 31 10.74 0.69 -6.83
C LYS A 31 9.37 0.01 -6.77
N PRO A 32 9.29 -1.31 -7.00
CA PRO A 32 8.04 -2.03 -6.87
C PRO A 32 7.62 -2.05 -5.39
N VAL A 33 6.33 -1.84 -5.13
CA VAL A 33 5.74 -2.06 -3.81
C VAL A 33 5.42 -3.55 -3.68
N VAL A 34 6.07 -4.22 -2.73
CA VAL A 34 6.09 -5.68 -2.63
C VAL A 34 5.85 -6.15 -1.20
N VAL A 35 5.54 -7.45 -1.06
CA VAL A 35 5.67 -8.17 0.21
C VAL A 35 7.13 -8.16 0.63
N ALA A 36 7.41 -7.55 1.77
CA ALA A 36 8.75 -7.40 2.29
C ALA A 36 9.36 -8.76 2.66
N ILE A 37 10.69 -8.78 2.69
CA ILE A 37 11.47 -9.88 3.24
C ILE A 37 12.17 -9.42 4.52
N PRO A 38 12.63 -10.34 5.41
CA PRO A 38 13.17 -9.97 6.72
C PRO A 38 14.34 -8.98 6.73
N ARG A 39 15.03 -8.81 5.59
CA ARG A 39 16.13 -7.86 5.44
C ARG A 39 15.71 -6.42 5.12
N PHE A 40 14.44 -6.16 4.82
CA PHE A 40 13.98 -4.79 4.57
C PHE A 40 14.10 -3.97 5.84
N SER A 41 14.63 -2.75 5.74
CA SER A 41 14.72 -1.85 6.89
C SER A 41 13.32 -1.35 7.30
N PRO A 42 13.17 -0.85 8.54
CA PRO A 42 11.94 -0.18 8.95
C PRO A 42 11.55 0.97 8.03
N GLU A 43 12.52 1.70 7.47
CA GLU A 43 12.26 2.80 6.54
C GLU A 43 11.61 2.32 5.23
N GLY A 44 11.97 1.11 4.77
CA GLY A 44 11.39 0.45 3.59
C GLY A 44 9.99 -0.11 3.81
N THR A 45 9.50 -0.18 5.05
CA THR A 45 8.23 -0.83 5.42
C THR A 45 7.31 0.04 6.26
N THR A 46 7.76 1.25 6.62
CA THR A 46 6.97 2.27 7.29
C THR A 46 6.34 3.18 6.25
N TRP A 47 5.01 3.29 6.32
CA TRP A 47 4.20 4.09 5.45
C TRP A 47 3.82 5.40 6.13
N ARG A 48 3.80 6.48 5.36
CA ARG A 48 3.22 7.75 5.75
C ARG A 48 1.96 7.98 4.93
N VAL A 49 0.85 8.16 5.62
CA VAL A 49 -0.46 8.48 5.06
C VAL A 49 -0.72 9.96 5.28
N LEU A 50 -0.90 10.72 4.20
CA LEU A 50 -1.18 12.16 4.24
C LEU A 50 -2.54 12.40 3.59
N GLU A 51 -3.40 13.18 4.24
CA GLU A 51 -4.66 13.63 3.64
C GLU A 51 -4.40 14.81 2.69
N GLU A 52 -4.99 14.78 1.49
CA GLU A 52 -4.96 15.92 0.55
C GLU A 52 -6.32 16.58 0.36
N ASP A 53 -7.39 15.80 0.20
CA ASP A 53 -8.71 16.31 -0.15
C ASP A 53 -9.84 15.46 0.47
N GLY A 54 -10.04 15.58 1.78
CA GLY A 54 -11.17 15.09 2.59
C GLY A 54 -11.41 13.57 2.66
N GLN A 55 -11.01 12.84 1.62
CA GLN A 55 -11.21 11.42 1.33
C GLN A 55 -10.09 10.85 0.45
N LEU A 56 -9.19 11.69 -0.06
CA LEU A 56 -8.04 11.31 -0.87
C LEU A 56 -6.74 11.47 -0.09
N TYR A 57 -5.87 10.47 -0.24
CA TYR A 57 -4.63 10.34 0.51
C TYR A 57 -3.43 10.18 -0.42
N LEU A 58 -2.31 10.81 -0.05
CA LEU A 58 -1.00 10.44 -0.55
C LEU A 58 -0.41 9.37 0.36
N LEU A 59 0.06 8.28 -0.27
CA LEU A 59 0.74 7.19 0.38
C LEU A 59 2.22 7.25 0.04
N LEU A 60 3.06 7.31 1.07
CA LEU A 60 4.51 7.36 0.93
C LEU A 60 5.14 6.18 1.66
N VAL A 61 6.17 5.59 1.05
CA VAL A 61 7.01 4.56 1.67
C VAL A 61 8.47 4.88 1.37
N HIS A 62 9.32 4.86 2.39
CA HIS A 62 10.73 5.25 2.26
C HIS A 62 10.91 6.62 1.55
N THR A 63 10.10 7.61 1.93
CA THR A 63 10.06 8.98 1.33
C THR A 63 9.59 9.08 -0.12
N ALA A 64 9.31 7.96 -0.78
CA ALA A 64 8.81 7.92 -2.15
C ALA A 64 7.30 7.91 -2.19
N ASN A 65 6.72 8.67 -3.12
CA ASN A 65 5.28 8.69 -3.35
C ASN A 65 4.87 7.44 -4.14
N THR A 66 3.73 6.85 -3.83
CA THR A 66 3.21 5.74 -4.64
C THR A 66 2.26 6.20 -5.74
N ARG A 67 2.29 5.49 -6.86
CA ARG A 67 1.32 5.61 -7.94
C ARG A 67 1.21 4.28 -8.69
N SER A 68 0.19 4.21 -9.52
CA SER A 68 0.00 3.09 -10.42
C SER A 68 0.78 3.23 -11.73
N GLU A 69 1.30 2.12 -12.25
CA GLU A 69 1.86 2.00 -13.60
C GLU A 69 1.70 0.55 -14.07
N GLU A 70 1.22 0.34 -15.30
CA GLU A 70 1.01 -1.00 -15.89
C GLU A 70 0.22 -1.98 -14.98
N ASN A 71 -0.85 -1.51 -14.35
CA ASN A 71 -1.66 -2.26 -13.37
C ASN A 71 -0.86 -2.76 -12.15
N LYS A 72 0.19 -2.04 -11.75
CA LYS A 72 0.98 -2.35 -10.56
C LYS A 72 1.27 -1.10 -9.75
N VAL A 73 1.59 -1.30 -8.47
CA VAL A 73 1.94 -0.22 -7.57
C VAL A 73 3.46 -0.09 -7.49
N TYR A 74 3.94 1.13 -7.68
CA TYR A 74 5.34 1.49 -7.55
C TYR A 74 5.49 2.72 -6.65
N ALA A 75 6.65 2.83 -6.03
CA ALA A 75 7.09 4.00 -5.30
C ALA A 75 8.12 4.78 -6.15
N TYR A 76 7.87 6.07 -6.35
CA TYR A 76 8.69 6.96 -7.15
C TYR A 76 9.35 8.02 -6.26
N TYR A 77 10.67 8.09 -6.33
CA TYR A 77 11.47 9.02 -5.54
C TYR A 77 11.57 10.34 -6.30
N SER A 78 11.32 11.45 -5.59
CA SER A 78 11.35 12.81 -6.15
C SER A 78 10.35 13.09 -7.29
N GLU A 79 9.35 12.24 -7.45
CA GLU A 79 8.29 12.34 -8.46
C GLU A 79 6.91 12.45 -7.78
N PRO A 80 5.90 13.01 -8.46
CA PRO A 80 4.54 13.10 -7.93
C PRO A 80 3.92 11.72 -7.70
N GLY A 81 3.15 11.60 -6.61
CA GLY A 81 2.29 10.46 -6.32
C GLY A 81 0.91 10.55 -6.94
N GLU A 82 0.20 9.43 -6.90
CA GLU A 82 -1.23 9.38 -7.15
C GLU A 82 -2.00 9.56 -5.83
N ARG A 83 -3.21 10.11 -5.93
CA ARG A 83 -4.15 10.23 -4.83
C ARG A 83 -4.97 8.95 -4.72
N TRP A 84 -4.88 8.30 -3.57
CA TRP A 84 -5.59 7.07 -3.27
C TRP A 84 -6.83 7.36 -2.44
N LYS A 85 -7.94 6.69 -2.76
CA LYS A 85 -9.08 6.60 -1.85
C LYS A 85 -8.85 5.40 -0.93
N ILE A 86 -9.08 5.58 0.37
CA ILE A 86 -8.92 4.51 1.37
C ILE A 86 -10.28 4.29 2.01
N ASP A 87 -10.92 3.18 1.65
CA ASP A 87 -12.26 2.81 2.09
C ASP A 87 -12.17 1.73 3.18
N ASP A 88 -13.03 1.82 4.20
CA ASP A 88 -13.14 0.76 5.21
C ASP A 88 -13.52 -0.57 4.56
N SER A 89 -12.82 -1.62 4.93
CA SER A 89 -13.19 -3.02 4.67
C SER A 89 -13.92 -3.60 5.90
N PRO A 90 -14.60 -4.77 5.80
CA PRO A 90 -15.43 -5.28 6.88
C PRO A 90 -14.67 -5.63 8.19
N GLY A 91 -13.35 -5.82 8.17
CA GLY A 91 -12.56 -6.07 9.38
C GLY A 91 -12.04 -4.79 10.07
N PRO A 92 -11.85 -4.79 11.40
CA PRO A 92 -11.27 -3.64 12.11
C PRO A 92 -9.84 -3.33 11.63
N GLY A 93 -9.61 -2.12 11.14
CA GLY A 93 -8.30 -1.69 10.64
C GLY A 93 -7.93 -2.26 9.26
N GLU A 94 -8.87 -2.95 8.61
CA GLU A 94 -8.77 -3.39 7.22
C GLU A 94 -9.28 -2.29 6.30
N TYR A 95 -8.56 -2.03 5.22
CA TYR A 95 -8.93 -1.04 4.23
C TYR A 95 -8.70 -1.55 2.82
N SER A 96 -9.57 -1.10 1.93
CA SER A 96 -9.38 -1.16 0.48
C SER A 96 -8.71 0.13 0.02
N THR A 97 -7.65 0.03 -0.79
CA THR A 97 -6.97 1.18 -1.38
C THR A 97 -7.29 1.25 -2.87
N VAL A 98 -7.86 2.37 -3.31
CA VAL A 98 -8.48 2.49 -4.63
C VAL A 98 -7.84 3.64 -5.42
N SER A 99 -7.46 3.36 -6.65
CA SER A 99 -6.93 4.34 -7.61
C SER A 99 -8.02 5.28 -8.10
N ARG A 100 -7.63 6.35 -8.81
CA ARG A 100 -8.57 7.27 -9.45
C ARG A 100 -9.49 6.57 -10.46
N ASP A 101 -8.99 5.55 -11.13
CA ASP A 101 -9.70 4.79 -12.15
C ASP A 101 -10.55 3.65 -11.57
N ASN A 102 -10.80 3.66 -10.26
CA ASN A 102 -11.55 2.64 -9.51
C ASN A 102 -10.92 1.24 -9.60
N MET A 103 -9.59 1.18 -9.65
CA MET A 103 -8.83 -0.06 -9.53
C MET A 103 -8.35 -0.23 -8.09
N PHE A 104 -8.43 -1.45 -7.58
CA PHE A 104 -8.12 -1.76 -6.19
C PHE A 104 -6.70 -2.30 -6.09
N TRP A 105 -5.98 -1.89 -5.05
CA TRP A 105 -4.78 -2.61 -4.64
C TRP A 105 -5.15 -4.07 -4.41
N TYR A 106 -4.36 -4.95 -4.99
CA TYR A 106 -4.60 -6.38 -4.93
C TYR A 106 -3.26 -7.11 -4.75
N LEU A 107 -3.21 -8.00 -3.77
CA LEU A 107 -2.08 -8.90 -3.60
C LEU A 107 -2.45 -10.29 -4.14
N PRO A 108 -1.88 -10.73 -5.28
CA PRO A 108 -2.28 -11.99 -5.92
C PRO A 108 -1.86 -13.25 -5.15
N ARG A 109 -0.87 -13.13 -4.25
CA ARG A 109 -0.39 -14.22 -3.39
C ARG A 109 0.47 -13.70 -2.24
N ALA A 110 0.57 -14.47 -1.17
CA ALA A 110 1.35 -14.15 0.04
C ALA A 110 2.88 -14.30 -0.11
N ALA A 111 3.43 -14.59 -1.29
CA ALA A 111 4.85 -14.93 -1.41
C ALA A 111 5.76 -13.70 -1.29
N ASP A 112 6.97 -13.89 -0.74
CA ASP A 112 8.03 -12.88 -0.68
C ASP A 112 8.23 -12.18 -2.03
N LEU A 113 8.43 -10.86 -1.99
CA LEU A 113 8.66 -10.02 -3.16
C LEU A 113 7.51 -10.01 -4.19
N THR A 114 6.35 -10.59 -3.85
CA THR A 114 5.14 -10.43 -4.68
C THR A 114 4.76 -8.97 -4.69
N GLN A 115 4.60 -8.41 -5.89
CA GLN A 115 4.24 -7.01 -6.08
C GLN A 115 2.74 -6.79 -5.88
N VAL A 116 2.39 -5.63 -5.33
CA VAL A 116 1.01 -5.17 -5.27
C VAL A 116 0.57 -4.76 -6.66
N GLU A 117 -0.55 -5.31 -7.09
CA GLU A 117 -1.16 -5.08 -8.39
C GLU A 117 -2.38 -4.17 -8.26
N LEU A 118 -2.89 -3.71 -9.40
CA LEU A 118 -4.20 -3.08 -9.51
C LEU A 118 -5.15 -4.03 -10.23
N MET A 119 -6.30 -4.27 -9.62
CA MET A 119 -7.32 -5.14 -10.18
C MET A 119 -8.69 -4.48 -10.09
N THR A 120 -9.55 -4.74 -11.08
CA THR A 120 -10.97 -4.41 -10.97
C THR A 120 -11.59 -5.25 -9.86
N MET A 121 -12.51 -4.68 -9.09
CA MET A 121 -13.24 -5.44 -8.08
C MET A 121 -14.08 -6.52 -8.77
N CYS A 122 -13.79 -7.78 -8.47
CA CYS A 122 -14.55 -8.90 -8.99
C CYS A 122 -15.77 -9.17 -8.08
N PHE A 123 -16.81 -9.82 -8.61
CA PHE A 123 -18.04 -10.15 -7.88
C PHE A 123 -17.79 -10.98 -6.60
N ASN A 124 -16.68 -11.70 -6.56
CA ASN A 124 -16.20 -12.39 -5.36
C ASN A 124 -15.07 -11.54 -4.76
N HIS A 125 -15.33 -10.93 -3.61
CA HIS A 125 -14.31 -10.21 -2.84
C HIS A 125 -13.30 -11.23 -2.31
N GLU A 126 -12.11 -11.26 -2.90
CA GLU A 126 -11.01 -12.12 -2.47
C GLU A 126 -10.19 -11.46 -1.36
N GLU A 127 -9.55 -12.25 -0.49
CA GLU A 127 -8.75 -11.71 0.63
C GLU A 127 -7.56 -10.84 0.19
N GLY A 128 -7.18 -10.88 -1.10
CA GLY A 128 -6.10 -10.08 -1.67
C GLY A 128 -6.41 -8.58 -1.78
N TYR A 129 -7.66 -8.16 -1.64
CA TYR A 129 -8.06 -6.74 -1.69
C TYR A 129 -7.92 -6.02 -0.34
N ASP A 130 -7.82 -6.75 0.77
CA ASP A 130 -7.86 -6.18 2.11
C ASP A 130 -6.45 -6.04 2.70
N PHE A 131 -6.08 -4.79 2.98
CA PHE A 131 -4.81 -4.41 3.58
C PHE A 131 -5.05 -3.90 5.00
N ASN A 132 -4.25 -4.38 5.96
CA ASN A 132 -4.32 -3.93 7.35
C ASN A 132 -3.43 -2.71 7.50
N PHE A 133 -3.98 -1.61 8.02
CA PHE A 133 -3.21 -0.41 8.34
C PHE A 133 -3.07 -0.29 9.86
N GLU A 134 -1.94 -0.79 10.37
CA GLU A 134 -1.59 -0.70 11.79
C GLU A 134 -0.87 0.62 12.07
N ARG A 135 -1.46 1.49 12.89
CA ARG A 135 -0.88 2.79 13.22
C ARG A 135 0.31 2.63 14.17
N LEU A 136 1.45 3.26 13.86
CA LEU A 136 2.71 3.11 14.62
C LEU A 136 2.92 4.14 15.74
N VAL A 137 2.13 5.21 15.76
CA VAL A 137 2.20 6.27 16.80
C VAL A 137 0.79 6.79 17.07
N GLU A 138 0.35 6.75 18.33
CA GLU A 138 -0.95 7.28 18.79
C GLU A 138 -0.99 8.82 18.75
#